data_AF-A0A8S9LQ29-F1
#
_entry.id   AF-A0A8S9LQ29-F1
#
_cell.length_a   1.000
_cell.length_b   1.000
_cell.length_c   1.000
_cell.angle_alpha   90.00
_cell.angle_beta   90.00
_cell.angle_gamma   90.00
#
_symmetry.space_group_name_H-M   'P 1'
#
loop_
_entity.id
_entity.type
_entity.pdbx_description
1 polymer ?
#
loop_
_entity_poly.entity_id
_entity_poly.type
_entity_poly.pdbx_seq_one_letter_code
_entity_poly.pdbx_strand_id
1 'polypeptide(L)' 'MASCGTGVTACILTLGLHRMGKTEVPVYDGSWTEWATELDLPMEGDESFFKNP' A
#
# COMPACT_ATOMS: atom_id res chain seq x y z
N MET A 1 -9.69 1.71 0.73
CA MET A 1 -8.44 2.45 0.47
C MET A 1 -7.60 1.66 -0.52
N ALA A 2 -6.73 2.32 -1.28
CA ALA A 2 -5.75 1.68 -2.16
C ALA A 2 -4.32 2.05 -1.71
N SER A 3 -3.39 1.09 -1.79
CA SER A 3 -1.97 1.25 -1.47
C SER A 3 -1.14 0.34 -2.38
N CYS A 4 0.15 0.61 -2.54
CA CYS A 4 1.09 -0.27 -3.25
C CYS A 4 2.50 -0.14 -2.67
N GLY A 5 3.55 -0.38 -3.46
CA GLY A 5 4.93 -0.11 -3.01
C GLY A 5 5.18 1.37 -2.70
N THR A 6 4.92 2.23 -3.68
CA THR A 6 5.27 3.67 -3.66
C THR A 6 4.08 4.61 -3.95
N GLY A 7 2.84 4.13 -3.80
CA GLY A 7 1.63 4.91 -4.07
C GLY A 7 1.19 5.04 -5.54
N VAL A 8 2.08 4.86 -6.53
CA VAL A 8 1.74 5.13 -7.95
C VAL A 8 0.61 4.25 -8.49
N THR A 9 0.66 2.94 -8.25
CA THR A 9 -0.37 2.01 -8.73
C THR A 9 -1.70 2.22 -8.00
N ALA A 10 -1.64 2.61 -6.72
CA ALA A 10 -2.83 2.93 -5.93
C ALA A 10 -3.64 4.07 -6.55
N CYS A 11 -2.98 5.11 -7.08
CA CYS A 11 -3.63 6.21 -7.80
C CYS A 11 -4.41 5.73 -9.03
N ILE A 12 -3.82 4.81 -9.81
CA ILE A 12 -4.47 4.26 -11.01
C ILE A 12 -5.73 3.47 -10.64
N LEU A 13 -5.66 2.65 -9.59
CA LEU A 13 -6.80 1.88 -9.09
C LEU A 13 -7.92 2.79 -8.56
N THR A 14 -7.56 3.80 -7.77
CA THR A 14 -8.53 4.79 -7.26
C THR A 14 -9.18 5.58 -8.40
N LEU A 15 -8.42 5.96 -9.44
CA LEU A 15 -9.00 6.61 -10.62
C LEU A 15 -9.99 5.68 -11.34
N GLY A 16 -9.65 4.40 -11.53
CA GLY A 16 -10.55 3.41 -12.11
C GLY A 16 -11.86 3.28 -11.30
N LEU A 17 -11.74 3.18 -9.98
CA LEU A 17 -12.88 3.13 -9.06
C LEU A 17 -13.73 4.39 -9.11
N HIS A 18 -13.09 5.57 -9.19
CA HIS A 18 -13.77 6.84 -9.36
C HIS A 18 -14.62 6.85 -10.64
N ARG A 19 -14.10 6.33 -11.76
CA ARG A 19 -14.86 6.22 -13.02
C ARG A 19 -16.04 5.25 -12.93
N MET A 20 -16.00 4.29 -12.00
CA MET A 20 -17.10 3.35 -11.71
C MET A 20 -18.09 3.90 -10.67
N GLY A 21 -17.98 5.18 -10.29
CA GLY A 21 -18.85 5.81 -9.29
C GLY A 21 -18.47 5.52 -7.84
N LYS A 22 -17.32 4.88 -7.60
CA LYS A 22 -16.77 4.68 -6.25
C LYS A 22 -15.82 5.83 -5.93
N THR A 23 -16.37 6.92 -5.39
CA THR A 23 -15.63 8.17 -5.16
C THR A 23 -14.97 8.22 -3.78
N GLU A 24 -15.39 7.40 -2.83
CA GLU A 24 -14.89 7.38 -1.45
C GLU A 24 -13.79 6.33 -1.27
N VAL A 25 -12.77 6.36 -2.13
CA VAL A 25 -11.64 5.44 -2.07
C VAL A 25 -10.36 6.25 -1.80
N PRO A 26 -9.91 6.33 -0.53
CA PRO A 26 -8.67 7.06 -0.22
C PRO A 26 -7.45 6.29 -0.73
N VAL A 27 -6.41 7.05 -1.11
CA VAL A 27 -5.08 6.53 -1.44
C VAL A 27 -4.18 6.74 -0.23
N TYR A 28 -3.41 5.71 0.14
CA TYR A 28 -2.31 5.84 1.08
C TYR A 28 -1.02 6.06 0.28
N ASP A 29 -0.57 7.31 0.23
CA ASP A 29 0.57 7.77 -0.58
C ASP A 29 1.92 7.30 -0.03
N GLY A 30 2.08 7.26 1.30
CA GLY A 30 3.23 6.67 1.98
C GLY A 30 3.44 5.20 1.61
N SER A 31 2.33 4.46 1.45
CA SER A 31 2.35 3.09 0.91
C SER A 31 3.31 2.17 1.68
N TRP A 32 3.82 1.09 1.08
CA TRP A 32 4.79 0.21 1.74
C TRP A 32 6.07 0.94 2.14
N THR A 33 6.56 1.87 1.33
CA THR A 33 7.80 2.62 1.61
C THR A 33 7.74 3.39 2.93
N GLU A 34 6.58 3.94 3.32
CA GLU A 34 6.38 4.56 4.63
C GLU A 34 6.03 3.53 5.71
N TRP A 35 5.13 2.59 5.43
CA TRP A 35 4.72 1.60 6.43
C TRP A 35 5.88 0.76 6.95
N ALA A 36 6.84 0.41 6.08
CA ALA A 36 8.00 -0.40 6.44
C ALA A 36 9.09 0.37 7.21
N THR A 37 8.95 1.69 7.45
CA THR A 37 9.94 2.44 8.24
C THR A 37 9.79 2.22 9.74
N GLU A 38 8.60 1.81 10.19
CA GLU A 38 8.28 1.58 11.60
C GLU A 38 8.26 0.08 11.90
N LEU A 39 9.26 -0.38 12.66
CA LEU A 39 9.48 -1.82 12.91
C LEU A 39 8.38 -2.47 13.78
N ASP A 40 7.65 -1.68 14.56
CA ASP A 40 6.62 -2.16 15.47
C ASP A 40 5.22 -2.20 14.83
N LEU A 41 5.08 -1.83 13.56
CA LEU A 41 3.80 -1.91 12.86
C LEU A 41 3.47 -3.37 12.49
N PRO A 42 2.19 -3.76 12.56
CA PRO A 42 1.79 -5.10 12.18
C PRO A 42 2.04 -5.32 10.68
N MET A 43 2.74 -6.40 10.35
CA MET A 43 3.04 -6.81 8.99
C MET A 43 2.80 -8.31 8.87
N GLU A 44 2.13 -8.72 7.79
CA GLU A 44 1.94 -10.12 7.47
C GLU A 44 2.90 -10.49 6.33
N GLY A 45 3.79 -11.42 6.60
CA GLY A 45 4.85 -11.80 5.68
C GLY A 45 5.67 -12.95 6.24
N ASP A 46 6.32 -13.68 5.34
CA ASP A 46 7.19 -14.77 5.73
C ASP A 46 8.51 -14.20 6.30
N GLU A 47 8.71 -14.35 7.61
CA GLU A 47 9.91 -13.84 8.31
C GLU A 47 11.21 -14.46 7.78
N SER A 48 11.15 -15.60 7.08
CA SER A 48 12.33 -16.24 6.52
C SER A 48 12.97 -15.40 5.43
N PHE A 49 12.21 -14.52 4.77
CA PHE A 49 12.71 -13.59 3.76
C PHE A 49 13.65 -12.52 4.34
N PHE A 50 13.41 -12.06 5.57
CA PHE A 50 14.30 -11.11 6.27
C PHE A 50 15.48 -11.79 6.97
N LYS A 51 15.41 -13.11 7.18
CA LYS A 51 16.43 -13.91 7.86
C LYS A 51 17.44 -14.56 6.90
N ASN A 52 17.24 -14.45 5.59
CA ASN A 52 18.15 -15.00 4.60
C ASN A 52 19.18 -13.93 4.17
N PRO A 53 20.49 -14.17 4.34
CA PRO A 53 21.55 -13.21 4.01
C PRO A 53 21.66 -12.91 2.52
#